data_AF-A0A3L7TNW0-F1
#
_entry.id   AF-A0A3L7TNW0-F1
#
_cell.length_a   1.000
_cell.length_b   1.000
_cell.length_c   1.000
_cell.angle_alpha   90.00
_cell.angle_beta   90.00
_cell.angle_gamma   90.00
#
_symmetry.space_group_name_H-M   'P 1'
#
loop_
_entity.id
_entity.type
_entity.pdbx_description
1 polymer ?
#
loop_
_entity_poly.entity_id
_entity_poly.type
_entity_poly.pdbx_seq_one_letter_code
_entity_poly.pdbx_strand_id
1 'polypeptide(L)'
;MLRDLHSSAHAALGMGRLALAHELACEGLARDPANPGLGLIRAIVDHRLGRTAAAVDRLRKVLGQSPPNATEVAIVLAEVLSRGGRGEELEALLSSRTGWKSDEHSVLFVARALARSDKATAIEQLTTCARSTKTASIKRIAGFEAVRMLDAEARYREGFDLARELH
;
A
#
# COMPACT_ATOMS: atom_id res chain seq x y z
N MET A 1 30.62 -10.12 14.74
CA MET A 1 29.32 -9.44 14.80
C MET A 1 28.56 -9.82 13.54
N LEU A 2 27.52 -10.67 13.63
CA LEU A 2 26.72 -11.03 12.46
C LEU A 2 25.96 -9.79 11.99
N ARG A 3 26.16 -9.38 10.74
CA ARG A 3 25.43 -8.27 10.13
C ARG A 3 23.94 -8.63 10.10
N ASP A 4 23.11 -7.81 10.72
CA ASP A 4 21.66 -7.93 10.57
C ASP A 4 21.27 -7.44 9.16
N LEU A 5 21.02 -8.41 8.28
CA LEU A 5 20.65 -8.19 6.89
C LEU A 5 19.26 -7.58 6.76
N HIS A 6 18.34 -7.88 7.69
CA HIS A 6 17.00 -7.31 7.69
C HIS A 6 17.08 -5.80 7.93
N SER A 7 17.69 -5.40 9.05
CA SER A 7 17.84 -3.98 9.40
C SER A 7 18.63 -3.21 8.34
N SER A 8 19.69 -3.82 7.79
CA SER A 8 20.49 -3.20 6.71
C SER A 8 19.67 -3.00 5.44
N ALA A 9 18.89 -4.00 5.01
CA ALA A 9 18.04 -3.91 3.82
C ALA A 9 16.93 -2.86 4.01
N HIS A 10 16.32 -2.82 5.20
CA HIS A 10 15.30 -1.84 5.55
C HIS A 10 15.85 -0.40 5.51
N ALA A 11 17.04 -0.17 6.09
CA ALA A 11 17.70 1.13 6.04
C ALA A 11 18.06 1.54 4.59
N ALA A 12 18.57 0.62 3.78
CA ALA A 12 18.87 0.87 2.37
C ALA A 12 17.61 1.25 1.57
N LEU A 13 16.49 0.58 1.83
CA LEU A 13 15.19 0.90 1.22
C LEU A 13 14.72 2.31 1.62
N GLY A 14 14.82 2.66 2.90
CA GLY A 14 14.47 3.99 3.42
C GLY A 14 15.30 5.12 2.78
N MET A 15 16.56 4.84 2.47
CA MET A 15 17.46 5.77 1.76
C MET A 15 17.26 5.77 0.23
N GLY A 16 16.31 5.00 -0.31
CA GLY A 16 16.09 4.88 -1.75
C GLY A 16 17.17 4.11 -2.52
N ARG A 17 18.09 3.43 -1.83
CA ARG A 17 19.17 2.63 -2.44
C ARG A 17 18.64 1.27 -2.86
N LEU A 18 17.81 1.25 -3.91
CA LEU A 18 17.07 0.05 -4.33
C LEU A 18 17.98 -1.14 -4.67
N ALA A 19 19.11 -0.91 -5.35
CA ALA A 19 20.07 -1.97 -5.68
C ALA A 19 20.69 -2.61 -4.42
N LEU A 20 21.12 -1.79 -3.45
CA LEU A 20 21.66 -2.30 -2.20
C LEU A 20 20.58 -3.03 -1.37
N ALA A 21 19.37 -2.48 -1.28
CA ALA A 21 18.25 -3.13 -0.60
C ALA A 21 17.91 -4.49 -1.26
N HIS A 22 17.97 -4.56 -2.59
CA HIS A 22 17.79 -5.77 -3.36
C HIS A 22 18.81 -6.85 -2.99
N GLU A 23 20.09 -6.50 -3.02
CA GLU A 23 21.21 -7.40 -2.71
C GLU A 23 21.12 -7.94 -1.29
N LEU A 24 20.92 -7.05 -0.31
CA LEU A 24 20.82 -7.43 1.10
C LEU A 24 19.61 -8.32 1.37
N ALA A 25 18.47 -8.02 0.74
CA ALA A 25 17.29 -8.87 0.85
C ALA A 25 17.50 -10.25 0.22
N CYS A 26 18.21 -10.32 -0.91
CA CYS A 26 18.60 -11.58 -1.55
C CYS A 26 19.50 -12.41 -0.65
N GLU A 27 20.57 -11.81 -0.12
CA GLU A 27 21.52 -12.47 0.78
C GLU A 27 20.81 -12.99 2.03
N GLY A 28 19.92 -12.18 2.62
CA GLY A 28 19.17 -12.57 3.80
C GLY A 28 18.21 -13.72 3.52
N LEU A 29 17.47 -13.67 2.41
CA LEU A 29 16.55 -14.74 2.01
C LEU A 29 17.27 -16.03 1.59
N ALA A 30 18.54 -15.96 1.16
CA ALA A 30 19.34 -17.16 0.91
C ALA A 30 19.69 -17.90 2.21
N ARG A 31 19.74 -17.20 3.34
CA ARG A 31 20.00 -17.77 4.68
C ARG A 31 18.70 -18.18 5.38
N ASP A 32 17.67 -17.36 5.27
CA ASP A 32 16.35 -17.60 5.84
C ASP A 32 15.25 -17.32 4.79
N PRO A 33 14.90 -18.32 3.95
CA PRO A 33 13.91 -18.16 2.89
C PRO A 33 12.49 -17.85 3.37
N ALA A 34 12.20 -18.06 4.66
CA ALA A 34 10.89 -17.86 5.26
C ALA A 34 10.77 -16.53 6.01
N ASN A 35 11.82 -15.68 5.98
CA ASN A 35 11.82 -14.41 6.68
C ASN A 35 10.77 -13.44 6.09
N PRO A 36 9.69 -13.12 6.81
CA PRO A 36 8.60 -12.33 6.24
C PRO A 36 9.00 -10.87 6.03
N GLY A 37 9.86 -10.33 6.89
CA GLY A 37 10.36 -8.97 6.79
C GLY A 37 11.27 -8.75 5.58
N LEU A 38 12.19 -9.68 5.31
CA LEU A 38 13.00 -9.65 4.10
C LEU A 38 12.16 -9.91 2.83
N GLY A 39 11.16 -10.80 2.93
CA GLY A 39 10.19 -11.03 1.86
C GLY A 39 9.42 -9.76 1.48
N LEU A 40 8.97 -9.00 2.48
CA LEU A 40 8.31 -7.70 2.31
C LEU A 40 9.23 -6.67 1.64
N ILE A 41 10.43 -6.45 2.18
CA ILE A 41 11.41 -5.50 1.61
C ILE A 41 11.70 -5.87 0.15
N ARG A 42 11.90 -7.15 -0.13
CA ARG A 42 12.15 -7.62 -1.48
C ARG A 42 11.00 -7.33 -2.43
N ALA A 43 9.76 -7.53 -1.99
CA ALA A 43 8.58 -7.23 -2.81
C ALA A 43 8.44 -5.73 -3.10
N ILE A 44 8.70 -4.86 -2.11
CA ILE A 44 8.68 -3.40 -2.31
C ILE A 44 9.73 -3.00 -3.36
N VAL A 45 10.94 -3.55 -3.26
CA VAL A 45 12.01 -3.29 -4.23
C VAL A 45 11.63 -3.80 -5.62
N ASP A 46 11.13 -5.03 -5.73
CA ASP A 46 10.71 -5.61 -7.01
C ASP A 46 9.61 -4.75 -7.66
N HIS A 47 8.61 -4.29 -6.91
CA HIS A 47 7.58 -3.39 -7.44
C HIS A 47 8.15 -2.04 -7.91
N ARG A 48 9.05 -1.40 -7.13
CA ARG A 48 9.70 -0.14 -7.52
C ARG A 48 10.57 -0.27 -8.77
N LEU A 49 11.04 -1.48 -9.08
CA LEU A 49 11.77 -1.81 -10.30
C LEU A 49 10.85 -2.25 -11.45
N GLY A 50 9.53 -2.10 -11.32
CA GLY A 50 8.54 -2.47 -12.34
C GLY A 50 8.20 -3.96 -12.39
N ARG A 51 8.72 -4.78 -11.47
CA ARG A 51 8.50 -6.24 -11.41
C ARG A 51 7.25 -6.57 -10.58
N THR A 52 6.13 -5.94 -10.92
CA THR A 52 4.87 -6.01 -10.15
C THR A 52 4.35 -7.44 -9.97
N ALA A 53 4.43 -8.29 -10.99
CA ALA A 53 3.98 -9.68 -10.88
C ALA A 53 4.77 -10.45 -9.81
N ALA A 54 6.11 -10.37 -9.84
CA ALA A 54 6.98 -11.01 -8.86
C ALA A 54 6.76 -10.48 -7.43
N ALA A 55 6.48 -9.17 -7.29
CA ALA A 55 6.14 -8.58 -6.01
C ALA A 55 4.83 -9.15 -5.44
N VAL A 56 3.77 -9.27 -6.25
CA VAL A 56 2.49 -9.85 -5.84
C VAL A 56 2.65 -11.30 -5.40
N ASP A 57 3.33 -12.13 -6.20
CA ASP A 57 3.52 -13.56 -5.89
C ASP A 57 4.28 -13.75 -4.58
N ARG A 58 5.31 -12.91 -4.35
CA ARG A 58 6.07 -12.92 -3.11
C ARG A 58 5.23 -12.53 -1.90
N LEU A 59 4.46 -11.44 -2.00
CA LEU A 59 3.62 -10.96 -0.90
C LEU A 59 2.51 -11.97 -0.56
N ARG A 60 1.92 -12.63 -1.56
CA ARG A 60 0.96 -13.71 -1.34
C ARG A 60 1.59 -14.89 -0.61
N LYS A 61 2.78 -15.32 -1.03
CA LYS A 61 3.52 -16.39 -0.34
C LYS A 61 3.81 -16.02 1.12
N VAL A 62 4.23 -14.78 1.37
CA VAL A 62 4.47 -14.28 2.73
C VAL A 62 3.18 -14.28 3.55
N LEU A 63 2.06 -13.75 3.02
CA LEU A 63 0.77 -13.76 3.71
C LEU A 63 0.24 -15.18 3.99
N GLY A 64 0.47 -16.13 3.08
CA GLY A 64 0.08 -17.53 3.26
C GLY A 64 0.77 -18.22 4.44
N GLN A 65 1.83 -17.62 4.99
CA GLN A 65 2.55 -18.10 6.17
C GLN A 65 2.05 -17.47 7.48
N SER A 66 1.01 -16.62 7.43
CA SER A 66 0.45 -15.91 8.59
C SER A 66 1.52 -15.20 9.43
N PRO A 67 2.31 -14.30 8.84
CA PRO A 67 3.47 -13.71 9.51
C PRO A 67 3.03 -12.69 10.57
N PRO A 68 3.87 -12.39 11.58
CA PRO A 68 3.56 -11.39 12.59
C PRO A 68 3.23 -10.00 12.01
N ASN A 69 3.80 -9.65 10.84
CA ASN A 69 3.55 -8.40 10.13
C ASN A 69 2.50 -8.52 9.01
N ALA A 70 1.55 -9.47 9.11
CA ALA A 70 0.56 -9.73 8.05
C ALA A 70 -0.21 -8.48 7.61
N THR A 71 -0.56 -7.57 8.53
CA THR A 71 -1.24 -6.31 8.19
C THR A 71 -0.40 -5.44 7.27
N GLU A 72 0.88 -5.25 7.58
CA GLU A 72 1.81 -4.47 6.76
C GLU A 72 2.00 -5.09 5.37
N VAL A 73 2.16 -6.42 5.32
CA VAL A 73 2.29 -7.16 4.06
C VAL A 73 1.02 -7.02 3.21
N ALA A 74 -0.17 -7.04 3.83
CA ALA A 74 -1.45 -6.84 3.13
C ALA A 74 -1.61 -5.41 2.59
N ILE A 75 -1.22 -4.39 3.35
CA ILE A 75 -1.21 -2.99 2.89
C ILE A 75 -0.29 -2.83 1.68
N VAL A 76 0.92 -3.39 1.74
CA VAL A 76 1.84 -3.34 0.59
C VAL A 76 1.30 -4.11 -0.60
N LEU A 77 0.67 -5.28 -0.39
CA LEU A 77 0.01 -6.01 -1.47
C LEU A 77 -1.12 -5.19 -2.11
N ALA A 78 -1.95 -4.53 -1.32
CA ALA A 78 -3.01 -3.65 -1.82
C ALA A 78 -2.45 -2.49 -2.67
N GLU A 79 -1.34 -1.86 -2.23
CA GLU A 79 -0.65 -0.82 -2.99
C GLU A 79 -0.08 -1.35 -4.31
N VAL A 80 0.59 -2.49 -4.28
CA VAL A 80 1.17 -3.12 -5.49
C VAL A 80 0.07 -3.51 -6.48
N LEU A 81 -1.04 -4.07 -6.01
CA LEU A 81 -2.18 -4.42 -6.87
C LEU A 81 -2.84 -3.18 -7.47
N SER A 82 -3.07 -2.15 -6.65
CA SER A 82 -3.66 -0.88 -7.08
C SER A 82 -2.81 -0.19 -8.15
N ARG A 83 -1.51 0.02 -7.90
CA ARG A 83 -0.60 0.63 -8.87
C ARG A 83 -0.34 -0.24 -10.09
N GLY A 84 -0.45 -1.56 -9.94
CA GLY A 84 -0.31 -2.52 -11.01
C GLY A 84 -1.53 -2.62 -11.93
N GLY A 85 -2.62 -1.90 -11.66
CA GLY A 85 -3.87 -2.01 -12.41
C GLY A 85 -4.59 -3.35 -12.22
N ARG A 86 -4.24 -4.12 -11.18
CA ARG A 86 -4.77 -5.47 -10.91
C ARG A 86 -6.05 -5.38 -10.05
N GLY A 87 -7.06 -4.68 -10.57
CA GLY A 87 -8.27 -4.30 -9.83
C GLY A 87 -9.08 -5.47 -9.27
N GLU A 88 -9.29 -6.53 -10.06
CA GLU A 88 -10.02 -7.73 -9.61
C GLU A 88 -9.32 -8.42 -8.43
N GLU A 89 -7.99 -8.46 -8.46
CA GLU A 89 -7.21 -9.06 -7.38
C GLU A 89 -7.16 -8.18 -6.14
N LEU A 90 -7.22 -6.85 -6.31
CA LEU A 90 -7.40 -5.91 -5.21
C LEU A 90 -8.77 -6.13 -4.54
N GLU A 91 -9.83 -6.27 -5.31
CA GLU A 91 -11.18 -6.56 -4.80
C GLU A 91 -11.23 -7.91 -4.07
N ALA A 92 -10.55 -8.93 -4.58
CA ALA A 92 -10.42 -10.22 -3.90
C ALA A 92 -9.69 -10.10 -2.55
N LEU A 93 -8.60 -9.33 -2.48
CA LEU A 93 -7.88 -9.04 -1.23
C LEU A 93 -8.75 -8.22 -0.26
N LEU A 94 -9.50 -7.23 -0.76
CA LEU A 94 -10.45 -6.45 0.03
C LEU A 94 -11.65 -7.28 0.49
N SER A 95 -11.92 -8.42 -0.13
CA SER A 95 -13.01 -9.31 0.27
C SER A 95 -12.56 -10.34 1.32
N SER A 96 -11.25 -10.60 1.48
CA SER A 96 -10.75 -11.61 2.42
C SER A 96 -10.99 -11.25 3.89
N ARG A 97 -11.15 -12.26 4.76
CA ARG A 97 -11.40 -12.11 6.22
C ARG A 97 -10.17 -11.69 7.05
N THR A 98 -9.26 -10.96 6.44
CA THR A 98 -7.96 -10.60 7.01
C THR A 98 -8.07 -9.35 7.90
N GLY A 99 -7.39 -9.37 9.04
CA GLY A 99 -7.42 -8.27 10.04
C GLY A 99 -6.93 -6.90 9.55
N TRP A 100 -6.35 -6.81 8.36
CA TRP A 100 -5.94 -5.51 7.78
C TRP A 100 -7.13 -4.60 7.42
N LYS A 101 -8.36 -5.12 7.36
CA LYS A 101 -9.57 -4.29 7.16
C LYS A 101 -9.83 -3.30 8.29
N SER A 102 -9.39 -3.61 9.51
CA SER A 102 -9.50 -2.67 10.63
C SER A 102 -8.39 -1.61 10.60
N ASP A 103 -7.40 -1.75 9.72
CA ASP A 103 -6.37 -0.75 9.54
C ASP A 103 -6.93 0.46 8.76
N GLU A 104 -6.59 1.66 9.20
CA GLU A 104 -7.07 2.90 8.59
C GLU A 104 -6.62 3.08 7.14
N HIS A 105 -5.50 2.49 6.71
CA HIS A 105 -5.07 2.51 5.31
C HIS A 105 -6.01 1.74 4.40
N SER A 106 -6.79 0.78 4.93
CA SER A 106 -7.72 -0.01 4.12
C SER A 106 -8.74 0.86 3.39
N VAL A 107 -9.17 1.97 3.99
CA VAL A 107 -10.12 2.92 3.39
C VAL A 107 -9.62 3.47 2.06
N LEU A 108 -8.32 3.74 1.93
CA LEU A 108 -7.71 4.22 0.69
C LEU A 108 -7.89 3.19 -0.43
N PHE A 109 -7.64 1.92 -0.12
CA PHE A 109 -7.73 0.84 -1.10
C PHE A 109 -9.17 0.46 -1.43
N VAL A 110 -10.08 0.50 -0.44
CA VAL A 110 -11.51 0.35 -0.65
C VAL A 110 -12.02 1.41 -1.61
N ALA A 111 -11.70 2.69 -1.37
CA ALA A 111 -12.12 3.78 -2.24
C ALA A 111 -11.57 3.63 -3.67
N ARG A 112 -10.31 3.21 -3.84
CA ARG A 112 -9.72 2.97 -5.17
C ARG A 112 -10.40 1.82 -5.92
N ALA A 113 -10.78 0.75 -5.22
CA ALA A 113 -11.57 -0.33 -5.82
C ALA A 113 -12.97 0.17 -6.22
N LEU A 114 -13.67 0.86 -5.30
CA LEU A 114 -14.98 1.45 -5.56
C LEU A 114 -14.99 2.43 -6.71
N ALA A 115 -13.94 3.24 -6.89
CA ALA A 115 -13.88 4.25 -7.95
C ALA A 115 -14.00 3.67 -9.38
N ARG A 116 -13.85 2.35 -9.55
CA ARG A 116 -14.09 1.64 -10.82
C ARG A 116 -15.58 1.49 -11.17
N SER A 117 -16.44 1.40 -10.16
CA SER A 117 -17.88 1.11 -10.31
C SER A 117 -18.78 2.20 -9.74
N ASP A 118 -18.35 2.85 -8.67
CA ASP A 118 -19.08 3.87 -7.92
C ASP A 118 -18.12 4.93 -7.38
N LYS A 119 -17.84 5.93 -8.23
CA LYS A 119 -16.99 7.07 -7.90
C LYS A 119 -17.60 7.96 -6.81
N ALA A 120 -18.93 8.06 -6.74
CA ALA A 120 -19.59 8.93 -5.78
C ALA A 120 -19.33 8.43 -4.35
N THR A 121 -19.54 7.14 -4.11
CA THR A 121 -19.23 6.50 -2.83
C THR A 121 -17.74 6.54 -2.51
N ALA A 122 -16.86 6.36 -3.51
CA ALA A 122 -15.42 6.48 -3.30
C ALA A 122 -15.01 7.89 -2.82
N ILE A 123 -15.54 8.94 -3.45
CA ILE A 123 -15.31 10.34 -3.06
C ILE A 123 -15.80 10.60 -1.63
N GLU A 124 -16.99 10.12 -1.28
CA GLU A 124 -17.56 10.30 0.05
C GLU A 124 -16.70 9.64 1.13
N GLN A 125 -16.24 8.40 0.90
CA GLN A 125 -15.38 7.69 1.83
C GLN A 125 -14.04 8.39 2.03
N LEU A 126 -13.39 8.84 0.94
CA LEU A 126 -12.12 9.56 1.03
C LEU A 126 -12.27 10.90 1.74
N THR A 127 -13.35 11.63 1.46
CA THR A 127 -13.65 12.92 2.12
C THR A 127 -13.90 12.73 3.62
N THR A 128 -14.69 11.72 3.98
CA THR A 128 -14.98 11.38 5.39
C THR A 128 -13.70 10.95 6.11
N CYS A 129 -12.87 10.13 5.47
CA CYS A 129 -11.58 9.72 6.01
C CYS A 129 -10.65 10.91 6.24
N ALA A 130 -10.50 11.80 5.25
CA ALA A 130 -9.65 12.98 5.34
C ALA A 130 -10.04 13.91 6.50
N ARG A 131 -11.35 14.04 6.77
CA ARG A 131 -11.88 14.87 7.86
C ARG A 131 -11.71 14.24 9.25
N SER A 132 -11.88 12.92 9.36
CA SER A 132 -11.97 12.22 10.66
C SER A 132 -10.66 11.58 11.13
N THR A 133 -9.74 11.24 10.22
CA THR A 133 -8.49 10.59 10.61
C THR A 133 -7.58 11.53 11.39
N LYS A 134 -6.94 10.98 12.43
CA LYS A 134 -5.89 11.64 13.20
C LYS A 134 -4.51 11.48 12.55
N THR A 135 -4.36 10.54 11.62
CA THR A 135 -3.09 10.22 10.97
C THR A 135 -2.82 11.19 9.83
N ALA A 136 -1.82 12.05 9.99
CA ALA A 136 -1.52 13.13 9.06
C ALA A 136 -1.19 12.64 7.63
N SER A 137 -0.52 11.49 7.49
CA SER A 137 -0.22 10.88 6.19
C SER A 137 -1.50 10.44 5.47
N ILE A 138 -2.39 9.73 6.16
CA ILE A 138 -3.67 9.28 5.59
C ILE A 138 -4.57 10.46 5.26
N LYS A 139 -4.67 11.46 6.14
CA LYS A 139 -5.40 12.70 5.88
C LYS A 139 -4.99 13.32 4.55
N ARG A 140 -3.67 13.46 4.33
CA ARG A 140 -3.13 14.05 3.10
C ARG A 140 -3.45 13.19 1.87
N ILE A 141 -3.24 11.88 1.95
CA ILE A 141 -3.47 10.97 0.81
C ILE A 141 -4.96 10.94 0.46
N ALA A 142 -5.83 10.73 1.45
CA ALA A 142 -7.28 10.68 1.26
C ALA A 142 -7.82 12.00 0.69
N GLY A 143 -7.39 13.14 1.25
CA GLY A 143 -7.78 14.45 0.77
C GLY A 143 -7.34 14.71 -0.68
N PHE A 144 -6.09 14.41 -1.00
CA PHE A 144 -5.57 14.61 -2.36
C PHE A 144 -6.29 13.71 -3.39
N GLU A 145 -6.55 12.44 -3.06
CA GLU A 145 -7.30 11.55 -3.92
C GLU A 145 -8.75 12.00 -4.10
N ALA A 146 -9.43 12.42 -3.03
CA ALA A 146 -10.78 12.96 -3.09
C ALA A 146 -10.87 14.20 -4.00
N VAL A 147 -9.95 15.16 -3.82
CA VAL A 147 -9.90 16.37 -4.66
C VAL A 147 -9.66 16.01 -6.13
N ARG A 148 -8.74 15.10 -6.44
CA ARG A 148 -8.51 14.63 -7.81
C ARG A 148 -9.74 13.97 -8.43
N MET A 149 -10.48 13.18 -7.66
CA MET A 149 -11.70 12.55 -8.14
C MET A 149 -12.82 13.58 -8.35
N LEU A 150 -12.97 14.55 -7.45
CA LEU A 150 -13.92 15.66 -7.62
C LEU A 150 -13.62 16.47 -8.88
N ASP A 151 -12.35 16.78 -9.13
CA ASP A 151 -11.90 17.48 -10.34
C ASP A 151 -12.23 16.69 -11.61
N ALA A 152 -11.96 15.39 -11.62
CA ALA A 152 -12.27 14.51 -12.75
C ALA A 152 -13.78 14.42 -13.07
N GLU A 153 -14.64 14.66 -12.08
CA GLU A 153 -16.10 14.70 -12.22
C GLU A 153 -16.65 16.14 -12.39
N ALA A 154 -15.79 17.12 -12.65
CA ALA A 154 -16.12 18.54 -12.79
C ALA A 154 -16.80 19.18 -11.55
N ARG A 155 -16.62 18.59 -10.37
CA ARG A 155 -17.12 19.08 -9.07
C ARG A 155 -16.13 20.04 -8.42
N TYR A 156 -15.70 21.04 -9.19
CA TYR A 156 -14.58 21.92 -8.83
C TYR A 156 -14.79 22.69 -7.51
N ARG A 157 -16.03 23.13 -7.25
CA ARG A 157 -16.34 23.89 -6.03
C ARG A 157 -16.11 23.06 -4.77
N GLU A 158 -16.59 21.82 -4.79
CA GLU A 158 -16.42 20.88 -3.68
C GLU A 158 -14.94 20.50 -3.50
N GLY A 159 -14.22 20.30 -4.61
CA GLY A 159 -12.78 20.06 -4.57
C GLY A 159 -12.00 21.23 -3.94
N PHE A 160 -12.34 22.46 -4.31
CA PHE A 160 -11.75 23.67 -3.74
C PHE A 160 -12.06 23.82 -2.24
N ASP A 161 -13.32 23.64 -1.86
CA ASP A 161 -13.75 23.78 -0.46
C ASP A 161 -13.08 22.71 0.43
N LEU A 162 -12.96 21.47 -0.06
CA LEU A 162 -12.23 20.39 0.63
C LEU A 162 -10.74 20.70 0.76
N ALA A 163 -10.08 21.15 -0.31
CA ALA A 163 -8.66 21.50 -0.26
C ALA A 163 -8.37 22.61 0.77
N ARG A 164 -9.25 23.62 0.84
CA ARG A 164 -9.15 24.72 1.82
C ARG A 164 -9.40 24.27 3.26
N GLU A 165 -10.21 23.24 3.47
CA GLU A 165 -10.46 22.69 4.81
C GLU A 165 -9.25 21.91 5.35
N LEU A 166 -8.48 21.29 4.46
CA LEU A 166 -7.37 20.39 4.82
C LEU A 166 -6.00 21.09 4.94
N HIS A 167 -5.91 22.37 4.57
CA HIS A 167 -4.69 23.20 4.53
C HIS A 167 -4.87 24.50 5.32
#